data_AF-A0A662DY46-F1
#
_entry.id   AF-A0A662DY46-F1
#
_cell.length_a   1.000
_cell.length_b   1.000
_cell.length_c   1.000
_cell.angle_alpha   90.00
_cell.angle_beta   90.00
_cell.angle_gamma   90.00
#
_symmetry.space_group_name_H-M   'P 1'
#
loop_
_entity.id
_entity.type
_entity.pdbx_description
1 polymer ?
#
loop_
_entity_poly.entity_id
_entity_poly.type
_entity_poly.pdbx_seq_one_letter_code
_entity_poly.pdbx_strand_id
1 'polypeptide(L)' 'MIDLLAWASVEFDVDPVEITGHRDRAATACPGSLVHEMLQSGEIAQLVGERMEDVDIELVYVSQ' A
#
# COMPACT_ATOMS: atom_id res chain seq x y z
N MET A 1 -7.64 -1.35 -0.26
CA MET A 1 -6.36 -0.58 -0.25
C MET A 1 -5.18 -1.54 -0.22
N ILE A 2 -5.10 -2.43 0.78
CA ILE A 2 -4.01 -3.42 0.88
C ILE A 2 -3.87 -4.27 -0.39
N ASP A 3 -4.96 -4.78 -0.96
CA ASP A 3 -4.89 -5.56 -2.21
C ASP A 3 -4.24 -4.80 -3.37
N LEU A 4 -4.59 -3.51 -3.53
CA LEU A 4 -4.02 -2.66 -4.58
C LEU A 4 -2.53 -2.41 -4.34
N LEU A 5 -2.13 -2.20 -3.09
CA LEU A 5 -0.73 -1.98 -2.71
C LEU A 5 0.10 -3.26 -2.85
N ALA A 6 -0.44 -4.42 -2.47
CA ALA A 6 0.20 -5.72 -2.66
C ALA A 6 0.36 -6.04 -4.14
N TRP A 7 -0.67 -5.82 -4.96
CA TRP A 7 -0.58 -5.94 -6.41
C TRP A 7 0.53 -5.04 -6.98
N ALA A 8 0.54 -3.75 -6.60
CA ALA A 8 1.56 -2.82 -7.08
C ALA A 8 2.98 -3.19 -6.61
N SER A 9 3.11 -3.72 -5.39
CA SER A 9 4.39 -4.16 -4.84
C SER A 9 4.96 -5.34 -5.62
N VAL A 10 4.11 -6.31 -5.98
CA VAL A 10 4.48 -7.45 -6.83
C VAL A 10 4.77 -7.00 -8.28
N GLU A 11 3.88 -6.20 -8.87
CA GLU A 11 3.98 -5.77 -10.27
C GLU A 11 5.23 -4.89 -10.53
N PHE A 12 5.58 -4.02 -9.57
CA PHE A 12 6.64 -3.03 -9.74
C PHE A 12 7.89 -3.29 -8.90
N ASP A 13 7.99 -4.45 -8.23
CA ASP A 13 9.11 -4.84 -7.35
C ASP A 13 9.40 -3.77 -6.28
N VAL A 14 8.34 -3.30 -5.60
CA VAL A 14 8.43 -2.29 -4.53
C VAL A 14 8.35 -3.01 -3.19
N ASP A 15 9.37 -2.85 -2.36
CA ASP A 15 9.34 -3.33 -0.98
C ASP A 15 8.24 -2.58 -0.20
N PRO A 16 7.33 -3.29 0.51
CA PRO A 16 6.29 -2.67 1.31
C PRO A 16 6.78 -1.62 2.32
N VAL A 17 8.03 -1.70 2.78
CA VAL A 17 8.59 -0.67 3.69
C VAL A 17 8.85 0.68 3.02
N GLU A 18 8.91 0.73 1.69
CA GLU A 18 9.10 1.95 0.90
C GLU A 18 7.78 2.69 0.62
N ILE A 19 6.64 2.09 0.99
CA ILE A 19 5.31 2.70 0.85
C ILE A 19 5.22 3.91 1.79
N THR A 20 5.03 5.10 1.21
CA THR A 20 4.93 6.37 1.95
C THR A 20 3.68 7.16 1.55
N GLY A 21 3.26 8.06 2.43
CA GLY A 21 2.09 8.92 2.21
C GLY A 21 2.47 10.18 1.44
N HIS A 22 1.50 10.79 0.75
CA HIS A 22 1.72 12.04 0.02
C HIS A 22 2.26 13.16 0.94
N ARG A 23 1.80 13.21 2.19
CA ARG A 23 2.29 14.14 3.22
C ARG A 23 3.76 13.97 3.60
N ASP A 24 4.38 12.84 3.29
CA ASP A 24 5.81 12.61 3.54
C ASP A 24 6.67 13.31 2.46
N ARG A 25 6.04 13.76 1.36
CA ARG A 25 6.70 14.40 0.20
C ARG A 25 6.17 15.79 -0.14
N ALA A 26 5.04 16.21 0.45
CA ALA A 26 4.41 17.50 0.17
C ALA A 26 3.66 18.04 1.40
N ALA A 27 3.47 19.36 1.46
CA ALA A 27 2.68 20.02 2.50
C ALA A 27 1.17 19.78 2.27
N THR A 28 0.69 18.61 2.68
CA THR A 28 -0.71 18.18 2.52
C THR A 28 -1.17 17.30 3.68
N ALA A 29 -2.50 17.18 3.85
CA ALA A 29 -3.10 16.28 4.84
C ALA A 29 -3.28 14.84 4.32
N CYS A 30 -3.19 14.60 3.01
CA CYS A 30 -3.32 13.27 2.39
C CYS A 30 -2.16 12.34 2.83
N PRO A 31 -2.41 11.11 3.31
CA PRO A 31 -3.62 10.29 3.16
C PRO A 31 -4.67 10.41 4.30
N GLY A 32 -4.56 11.42 5.15
CA GLY A 32 -5.32 11.53 6.40
C GLY A 32 -4.50 11.06 7.60
N SER A 33 -4.93 11.41 8.81
CA SER A 33 -4.19 11.08 10.04
C SER A 33 -4.11 9.58 10.28
N LEU A 34 -5.23 8.86 10.14
CA LEU A 34 -5.31 7.42 10.38
C LEU A 34 -4.36 6.63 9.48
N VAL A 35 -4.45 6.83 8.16
CA VAL A 35 -3.60 6.10 7.21
C VAL A 35 -2.13 6.47 7.41
N HIS A 36 -1.82 7.73 7.76
CA HIS A 36 -0.45 8.11 8.08
C HIS A 36 0.07 7.40 9.34
N GLU A 37 -0.75 7.28 10.39
CA GLU A 37 -0.35 6.54 11.60
C GLU A 37 -0.05 5.07 11.27
N MET A 38 -0.86 4.43 10.44
CA MET A 38 -0.63 3.05 9.97
C MET A 38 0.65 2.91 9.10
N LEU A 39 0.99 3.93 8.31
CA LEU A 39 2.27 3.97 7.59
C LEU A 39 3.44 4.10 8.56
N GLN A 40 3.34 4.98 9.56
CA GLN A 40 4.41 5.22 10.54
C GLN A 40 4.61 4.05 11.50
N SER A 41 3.54 3.31 11.84
CA SER A 41 3.61 2.12 12.69
C SER A 41 4.16 0.89 11.96
N GLY A 42 4.24 0.92 10.62
CA GLY A 42 4.60 -0.22 9.78
C GLY A 42 3.43 -1.20 9.55
N GLU A 43 2.24 -0.91 10.06
CA GLU A 43 1.05 -1.77 9.91
C GLU A 43 0.69 -2.00 8.44
N ILE A 44 0.78 -0.96 7.59
CA ILE A 44 0.54 -1.12 6.14
C ILE A 44 1.60 -2.02 5.50
N ALA A 45 2.87 -1.85 5.84
CA ALA A 45 3.94 -2.67 5.29
C ALA A 45 3.75 -4.15 5.68
N GLN A 46 3.37 -4.42 6.93
CA GLN A 46 3.05 -5.76 7.41
C GLN A 46 1.87 -6.37 6.64
N LEU A 47 0.73 -5.69 6.57
CA LEU A 47 -0.47 -6.21 5.91
C LEU A 47 -0.26 -6.43 4.41
N VAL A 48 0.53 -5.57 3.75
CA VAL A 48 0.90 -5.75 2.35
C VAL A 48 1.81 -6.97 2.19
N GLY A 49 2.82 -7.13 3.06
CA GLY A 49 3.69 -8.30 3.05
C GLY A 49 2.92 -9.61 3.26
N GLU A 50 2.00 -9.65 4.23
CA GLU A 50 1.12 -10.81 4.46
C GLU A 50 0.27 -11.11 3.22
N ARG A 51 -0.29 -10.08 2.57
CA ARG A 51 -1.10 -10.27 1.36
C ARG A 51 -0.27 -10.77 0.17
N MET A 52 1.01 -10.39 0.07
CA MET A 52 1.93 -10.84 -1.00
C MET A 52 2.27 -12.33 -0.93
N GLU A 53 2.05 -13.00 0.22
CA GLU A 53 2.26 -14.45 0.35
C GLU A 53 1.17 -15.28 -0.36
N ASP A 54 0.05 -14.65 -0.72
CA ASP A 54 -1.04 -15.30 -1.46
C ASP A 54 -0.74 -15.37 -2.96
N VAL A 55 -0.90 -16.55 -3.55
CA VAL A 55 -0.45 -16.87 -4.93
C VAL A 55 -1.25 -16.22 -6.08
N ASP A 56 -2.36 -15.53 -5.81
CA ASP A 56 -3.21 -14.89 -6.83
C ASP A 56 -3.50 -13.42 -6.46
N ILE A 57 -2.59 -12.51 -6.81
CA ILE A 57 -2.83 -11.08 -6.75
C ILE A 57 -2.88 -10.51 -8.17
N GLU A 58 -4.09 -10.36 -8.71
CA GLU A 58 -4.33 -9.72 -10.00
C GLU A 58 -5.24 -8.50 -9.86
N LEU A 59 -4.92 -7.43 -10.58
CA LEU A 59 -5.79 -6.27 -10.71
C LEU A 59 -6.85 -6.53 -11.79
N VAL A 60 -8.09 -6.76 -11.38
CA VAL A 60 -9.21 -7.00 -12.31
C VAL A 60 -9.94 -5.70 -12.61
N TYR A 61 -10.03 -5.33 -13.89
CA TYR A 61 -10.83 -4.20 -14.33
C TYR A 61 -12.30 -4.60 -14.50
N VAL A 62 -13.20 -3.92 -13.80
CA VAL A 62 -14.64 -4.15 -13.91
C VAL A 62 -15.27 -3.00 -14.68
N SER A 63 -15.65 -3.24 -15.94
CA SER A 63 -16.46 -2.29 -16.70
C SER A 63 -17.90 -2.33 -16.20
N GLN A 64 -18.44 -1.18 -15.79
CA GLN A 64 -19.87 -1.01 -15.51
C GLN A 64 -20.68 -0.88 -16.79
#